data_AF-A0A950RHZ0-F1
#
_entry.id   AF-A0A950RHZ0-F1
#
_cell.length_a   1.000
_cell.length_b   1.000
_cell.length_c   1.000
_cell.angle_alpha   90.00
_cell.angle_beta   90.00
_cell.angle_gamma   90.00
#
_symmetry.space_group_name_H-M   'P 1'
#
loop_
_entity.id
_entity.type
_entity.pdbx_description
1 polymer ?
#
loop_
_entity_poly.entity_id
_entity_poly.type
_entity_poly.pdbx_seq_one_letter_code
_entity_poly.pdbx_strand_id
1 'polypeptide(L)'
;LVSWGSTMPLCEQAAAALDTAGVQVDLIDLRSLSPWDRETVCASVRRTGKLLVVHEDNQTCGFGAEVLATVAESVPGPVKARRVSRPDTYVPCNFANQLEVLPSFKRILTVAAEMLDLDLTWELPARENRDVFLLEAQGSSPADQSVTVVSWKIRAGDTVQAGQSIADMEADKAVYDLAAPVDGVVAAVLVPEGQPVRVGTPLLRLQTAGRGGIRKRQAREESGTPILRRRKDRVVQPVVSVDRRARTALQVGLSAVYAVEGADRLTNEELVGWFPDKTPKDILKRTGIESRPRLAEGESALTLAVAAARRALEQEGLAPGDLSAVICSTTTPMGVTPSMACLVLHELGQGSADVEAAAHDVNAACSGYLYALAAGFDLLQTRPEGRVLILTTEALTRMVDPADFDTAILFGDAATATVLYGAEHLDRAGARLRRPVLSGKGEDGSILRVPLPGLGFLTMDGKKVFREALRCMAAMLEQSCAEAGRTLEDLAVIVPHQANGRIIDALRDRLRLPAHRVFNHIRHHGNTSSSSIPLALAELGNPPPQSTFGLCAFGGGFTYGAALLEATEGTRIQHG
;
A
#
# COMPACT_ATOMS: atom_id res chain seq x y z
N LEU A 1 32.00 -13.66 -10.53
CA LEU A 1 30.66 -13.72 -9.92
C LEU A 1 30.85 -13.97 -8.44
N VAL A 2 30.32 -13.10 -7.59
CA VAL A 2 30.31 -13.31 -6.13
C VAL A 2 28.86 -13.50 -5.70
N SER A 3 28.57 -14.57 -4.98
CA SER A 3 27.21 -14.93 -4.58
C SER A 3 27.23 -15.78 -3.31
N TRP A 4 26.04 -16.11 -2.78
CA TRP A 4 25.84 -16.99 -1.63
C TRP A 4 24.41 -17.54 -1.61
N GLY A 5 24.21 -18.64 -0.88
CA GLY A 5 22.90 -19.22 -0.61
C GLY A 5 22.15 -19.66 -1.86
N SER A 6 20.85 -19.32 -1.93
CA SER A 6 19.90 -19.72 -2.99
C SER A 6 20.31 -19.27 -4.40
N THR A 7 21.12 -18.21 -4.50
CA THR A 7 21.51 -17.63 -5.79
C THR A 7 22.76 -18.26 -6.41
N MET A 8 23.42 -19.18 -5.69
CA MET A 8 24.61 -19.89 -6.19
C MET A 8 24.33 -20.77 -7.42
N PRO A 9 23.30 -21.65 -7.44
CA PRO A 9 23.02 -22.48 -8.62
C PRO A 9 22.72 -21.65 -9.89
N LEU A 10 22.12 -20.47 -9.74
CA LEU A 10 21.85 -19.56 -10.86
C LEU A 10 23.16 -18.96 -11.40
N CYS A 11 24.12 -18.66 -10.52
CA CYS A 11 25.44 -18.17 -10.91
C CYS A 11 26.29 -19.26 -11.57
N GLU A 12 26.18 -20.52 -11.13
CA GLU A 12 26.80 -21.68 -11.79
C GLU A 12 26.28 -21.85 -13.21
N GLN A 13 24.96 -21.78 -13.40
CA GLN A 13 24.34 -21.83 -14.72
C GLN A 13 24.81 -20.66 -15.60
N ALA A 14 24.86 -19.44 -15.06
CA ALA A 14 25.36 -18.27 -15.79
C ALA A 14 26.84 -18.40 -16.17
N ALA A 15 27.68 -18.92 -15.28
CA ALA A 15 29.08 -19.18 -15.57
C ALA A 15 29.26 -20.23 -16.67
N ALA A 16 28.51 -21.34 -16.62
CA ALA A 16 28.53 -22.37 -17.66
C ALA A 16 28.07 -21.82 -19.02
N ALA A 17 27.04 -20.97 -19.05
CA ALA A 17 26.59 -20.32 -20.28
C ALA A 17 27.66 -19.37 -20.85
N LEU A 18 28.33 -18.58 -20.01
CA LEU A 18 29.42 -17.68 -20.42
C LEU A 18 30.65 -18.43 -20.95
N ASP A 19 30.93 -19.62 -20.42
CA ASP A 19 32.02 -20.47 -20.88
C ASP A 19 31.83 -20.91 -22.34
N THR A 20 30.58 -21.11 -22.79
CA THR A 20 30.27 -21.39 -24.21
C THR A 20 30.67 -20.25 -25.15
N ALA A 21 30.79 -19.01 -24.63
CA ALA A 21 31.28 -17.84 -25.35
C ALA A 21 32.79 -17.60 -25.17
N GLY A 22 33.49 -18.54 -24.52
CA GLY A 22 34.91 -18.46 -24.22
C GLY A 22 35.25 -17.47 -23.09
N VAL A 23 34.32 -17.22 -22.17
CA VAL A 23 34.55 -16.36 -21.00
C VAL A 23 34.69 -17.22 -19.75
N GLN A 24 35.89 -17.19 -19.16
CA GLN A 24 36.13 -17.80 -17.86
C GLN A 24 35.64 -16.89 -16.73
N VAL A 25 34.90 -17.47 -15.79
CA VAL A 25 34.30 -16.74 -14.66
C VAL A 25 34.83 -17.32 -13.35
N ASP A 26 35.43 -16.46 -12.54
CA ASP A 26 35.68 -16.77 -11.13
C ASP A 26 34.34 -16.78 -10.40
N LEU A 27 33.88 -17.95 -9.99
CA LEU A 27 32.68 -18.08 -9.17
C LEU A 27 33.08 -18.24 -7.70
N ILE A 28 32.72 -17.25 -6.88
CA ILE A 28 33.08 -17.18 -5.47
C ILE A 28 31.79 -17.25 -4.63
N ASP A 29 31.64 -18.33 -3.87
CA ASP A 29 30.63 -18.45 -2.83
C ASP A 29 31.18 -17.89 -1.52
N LEU A 30 30.54 -16.85 -0.96
CA LEU A 30 31.00 -16.26 0.29
C LEU A 30 30.83 -17.21 1.49
N ARG A 31 29.83 -18.10 1.47
CA ARG A 31 29.40 -19.01 2.56
C ARG A 31 29.04 -18.38 3.91
N SER A 32 29.63 -17.24 4.26
CA SER A 32 29.41 -16.43 5.45
C SER A 32 29.50 -14.94 5.05
N LEU A 33 28.60 -14.11 5.58
CA LEU A 33 28.60 -12.66 5.34
C LEU A 33 29.41 -11.91 6.39
N SER A 34 29.63 -12.49 7.58
CA SER A 34 30.44 -11.85 8.62
C SER A 34 31.08 -12.90 9.55
N PRO A 35 32.42 -13.05 9.52
CA PRO A 35 33.33 -12.48 8.54
C PRO A 35 33.12 -13.12 7.16
N TRP A 36 33.51 -12.41 6.09
CA TRP A 36 33.54 -12.92 4.73
C TRP A 36 34.95 -12.80 4.15
N ASP A 37 35.29 -13.64 3.18
CA ASP A 37 36.62 -13.70 2.59
C ASP A 37 36.86 -12.54 1.61
N ARG A 38 37.25 -11.39 2.18
CA ARG A 38 37.53 -10.15 1.46
C ARG A 38 38.69 -10.31 0.46
N GLU A 39 39.72 -11.06 0.84
CA GLU A 39 40.94 -11.18 0.03
C GLU A 39 40.69 -12.00 -1.22
N THR A 40 39.95 -13.12 -1.14
CA THR A 40 39.59 -13.92 -2.32
C THR A 40 38.82 -13.09 -3.35
N VAL A 41 37.86 -12.28 -2.90
CA VAL A 41 37.11 -11.38 -3.82
C VAL A 41 38.02 -10.29 -4.38
N CYS A 42 38.80 -9.60 -3.55
CA CYS A 42 39.68 -8.52 -4.01
C CYS A 42 40.76 -9.02 -4.98
N ALA A 43 41.34 -10.20 -4.73
CA ALA A 43 42.33 -10.82 -5.63
C ALA A 43 41.73 -11.17 -7.00
N SER A 44 40.51 -11.72 -7.03
CA SER A 44 39.79 -11.98 -8.30
C SER A 44 39.51 -10.68 -9.06
N VAL A 45 39.07 -9.63 -8.38
CA VAL A 45 38.78 -8.34 -9.02
C VAL A 45 40.05 -7.65 -9.52
N ARG A 46 41.17 -7.70 -8.78
CA ARG A 46 42.47 -7.20 -9.25
C ARG A 46 42.89 -7.87 -10.57
N ARG A 47 42.61 -9.16 -10.74
CA ARG A 47 42.94 -9.91 -11.96
C ARG A 47 41.99 -9.62 -13.12
N THR A 48 40.70 -9.46 -12.86
CA THR A 48 39.66 -9.41 -13.91
C THR A 48 39.18 -7.99 -14.24
N GLY A 49 39.36 -7.04 -13.31
CA GLY A 49 38.84 -5.68 -13.36
C GLY A 49 37.31 -5.59 -13.35
N LYS A 50 36.60 -6.69 -13.06
CA LYS A 50 35.13 -6.80 -13.18
C LYS A 50 34.55 -7.52 -11.98
N LEU A 51 33.42 -7.03 -11.49
CA LEU A 51 32.71 -7.65 -10.36
C LEU A 51 31.22 -7.64 -10.60
N LEU A 52 30.60 -8.83 -10.55
CA LEU A 52 29.15 -8.96 -10.50
C LEU A 52 28.78 -9.71 -9.22
N VAL A 53 28.10 -9.01 -8.31
CA VAL A 53 27.59 -9.57 -7.06
C VAL A 53 26.12 -9.92 -7.24
N VAL A 54 25.73 -11.12 -6.83
CA VAL A 54 24.36 -11.63 -6.96
C VAL A 54 23.85 -12.03 -5.58
N HIS A 55 22.70 -11.51 -5.17
CA HIS A 55 22.05 -11.90 -3.92
C HIS A 55 20.55 -11.54 -3.93
N GLU A 56 19.73 -12.26 -3.17
CA GLU A 56 18.27 -12.08 -3.17
C GLU A 56 17.77 -10.88 -2.34
N ASP A 57 18.61 -10.31 -1.47
CA ASP A 57 18.25 -9.17 -0.61
C ASP A 57 18.11 -7.83 -1.37
N ASN A 58 17.70 -6.78 -0.66
CA ASN A 58 17.50 -5.41 -1.13
C ASN A 58 18.69 -4.82 -1.89
N GLN A 59 18.40 -3.95 -2.84
CA GLN A 59 19.43 -3.20 -3.54
C GLN A 59 20.06 -2.15 -2.62
N THR A 60 19.25 -1.45 -1.84
CA THR A 60 19.69 -0.50 -0.83
C THR A 60 19.94 -1.22 0.49
N CYS A 61 21.05 -0.91 1.14
CA CYS A 61 21.50 -1.52 2.39
C CYS A 61 21.68 -3.05 2.38
N GLY A 62 21.55 -3.72 1.23
CA GLY A 62 21.86 -5.15 1.10
C GLY A 62 23.37 -5.40 1.12
N PHE A 63 23.75 -6.59 1.58
CA PHE A 63 25.16 -6.95 1.80
C PHE A 63 26.05 -6.85 0.55
N GLY A 64 25.50 -6.98 -0.66
CA GLY A 64 26.26 -6.74 -1.88
C GLY A 64 26.82 -5.32 -2.00
N ALA A 65 26.23 -4.33 -1.32
CA ALA A 65 26.78 -2.97 -1.23
C ALA A 65 28.10 -2.95 -0.44
N GLU A 66 28.20 -3.69 0.67
CA GLU A 66 29.43 -3.82 1.47
C GLU A 66 30.55 -4.48 0.67
N VAL A 67 30.24 -5.51 -0.12
CA VAL A 67 31.22 -6.16 -1.01
C VAL A 67 31.76 -5.17 -2.03
N LEU A 68 30.88 -4.38 -2.67
CA LEU A 68 31.28 -3.35 -3.64
C LEU A 68 32.10 -2.22 -2.99
N ALA A 69 31.69 -1.74 -1.82
CA ALA A 69 32.41 -0.72 -1.07
C ALA A 69 33.82 -1.19 -0.70
N THR A 70 33.94 -2.40 -0.14
CA THR A 70 35.23 -3.01 0.19
C THR A 70 36.15 -3.11 -1.02
N VAL A 71 35.62 -3.53 -2.17
CA VAL A 71 36.39 -3.62 -3.43
C VAL A 71 36.80 -2.23 -3.93
N ALA A 72 35.90 -1.24 -3.86
CA ALA A 72 36.21 0.13 -4.27
C ALA A 72 37.32 0.77 -3.40
N GLU A 73 37.38 0.41 -2.11
CA GLU A 73 38.42 0.88 -1.19
C GLU A 73 39.74 0.09 -1.32
N SER A 74 39.66 -1.21 -1.60
CA SER A 74 40.81 -2.13 -1.48
C SER A 74 41.47 -2.52 -2.81
N VAL A 75 40.82 -2.25 -3.94
CA VAL A 75 41.34 -2.59 -5.27
C VAL A 75 41.70 -1.30 -6.02
N PRO A 76 42.99 -1.08 -6.32
CA PRO A 76 43.41 0.11 -7.06
C PRO A 76 43.05 -0.01 -8.54
N GLY A 77 42.60 1.10 -9.13
CA GLY A 77 42.29 1.21 -10.55
C GLY A 77 40.80 1.07 -10.90
N PRO A 78 40.44 1.19 -12.18
CA PRO A 78 39.05 1.17 -12.62
C PRO A 78 38.46 -0.25 -12.53
N VAL A 79 37.37 -0.40 -11.77
CA VAL A 79 36.61 -1.66 -11.65
C VAL A 79 35.22 -1.46 -12.26
N LYS A 80 34.84 -2.32 -13.23
CA LYS A 80 33.45 -2.38 -13.73
C LYS A 80 32.65 -3.28 -12.80
N ALA A 81 31.88 -2.69 -11.88
CA ALA A 81 31.08 -3.42 -10.89
C ALA A 81 29.57 -3.25 -11.12
N ARG A 82 28.80 -4.33 -10.96
CA ARG A 82 27.33 -4.32 -10.95
C ARG A 82 26.80 -5.29 -9.89
N ARG A 83 25.52 -5.14 -9.56
CA ARG A 83 24.78 -6.04 -8.67
C ARG A 83 23.52 -6.55 -9.37
N VAL A 84 23.22 -7.83 -9.22
CA VAL A 84 21.90 -8.39 -9.50
C VAL A 84 21.27 -8.72 -8.16
N SER A 85 20.37 -7.86 -7.72
CA SER A 85 19.66 -7.99 -6.45
C SER A 85 18.17 -7.75 -6.64
N ARG A 86 17.40 -7.99 -5.57
CA ARG A 86 16.03 -7.52 -5.51
C ARG A 86 16.02 -5.99 -5.54
N PRO A 87 15.16 -5.34 -6.34
CA PRO A 87 14.90 -3.91 -6.18
C PRO A 87 14.31 -3.61 -4.79
N ASP A 88 14.32 -2.35 -4.35
CA ASP A 88 13.79 -1.94 -3.06
C ASP A 88 12.24 -1.97 -3.05
N THR A 89 11.68 -3.17 -3.14
CA THR A 89 10.25 -3.48 -3.25
C THR A 89 9.94 -4.83 -2.63
N TYR A 90 8.67 -5.15 -2.38
CA TYR A 90 8.23 -6.41 -1.78
C TYR A 90 8.43 -7.62 -2.70
N VAL A 91 8.65 -8.82 -2.13
CA VAL A 91 8.62 -10.07 -2.91
C VAL A 91 7.15 -10.47 -3.09
N PRO A 92 6.63 -10.52 -4.33
CA PRO A 92 5.25 -10.91 -4.58
C PRO A 92 5.04 -12.40 -4.27
N CYS A 93 3.84 -12.81 -3.86
CA CYS A 93 3.55 -14.23 -3.60
C CYS A 93 3.40 -15.06 -4.89
N ASN A 94 3.24 -14.40 -6.05
CA ASN A 94 3.11 -15.04 -7.35
C ASN A 94 4.49 -15.32 -7.96
N PHE A 95 4.75 -16.59 -8.32
CA PHE A 95 6.04 -17.04 -8.86
C PHE A 95 6.49 -16.28 -10.13
N ALA A 96 5.59 -16.02 -11.07
CA ALA A 96 5.95 -15.29 -12.29
C ALA A 96 6.45 -13.88 -11.97
N ASN A 97 5.80 -13.21 -11.02
CA ASN A 97 6.23 -11.88 -10.56
C ASN A 97 7.51 -11.97 -9.70
N GLN A 98 7.75 -13.09 -9.01
CA GLN A 98 9.01 -13.30 -8.28
C GLN A 98 10.20 -13.39 -9.24
N LEU A 99 10.05 -14.01 -10.41
CA LEU A 99 11.11 -14.07 -11.43
C LEU A 99 11.52 -12.68 -11.94
N GLU A 100 10.60 -11.71 -11.94
CA GLU A 100 10.91 -10.32 -12.32
C GLU A 100 11.69 -9.58 -11.23
N VAL A 101 11.43 -9.92 -9.96
CA VAL A 101 11.90 -9.18 -8.79
C VAL A 101 13.20 -9.76 -8.23
N LEU A 102 13.28 -11.08 -8.05
CA LEU A 102 14.44 -11.79 -7.53
C LEU A 102 15.53 -12.00 -8.61
N PRO A 103 16.78 -12.31 -8.22
CA PRO A 103 17.79 -12.76 -9.18
C PRO A 103 17.32 -14.01 -9.93
N SER A 104 17.43 -13.97 -11.26
CA SER A 104 17.10 -15.09 -12.15
C SER A 104 18.29 -15.40 -13.06
N PHE A 105 18.32 -16.59 -13.66
CA PHE A 105 19.39 -16.97 -14.58
C PHE A 105 19.46 -15.99 -15.76
N LYS A 106 18.31 -15.65 -16.35
CA LYS A 106 18.22 -14.70 -17.46
C LYS A 106 18.76 -13.33 -17.08
N ARG A 107 18.43 -12.84 -15.88
CA ARG A 107 18.81 -11.50 -15.42
C ARG A 107 20.31 -11.43 -15.09
N ILE A 108 20.87 -12.46 -14.44
CA ILE A 108 22.30 -12.58 -14.18
C ILE A 108 23.07 -12.60 -15.51
N LEU A 109 22.66 -13.45 -16.45
CA LEU A 109 23.35 -13.60 -17.73
C LEU A 109 23.26 -12.33 -18.60
N THR A 110 22.12 -11.64 -18.56
CA THR A 110 21.93 -10.36 -19.28
C THR A 110 22.90 -9.30 -18.76
N VAL A 111 22.98 -9.11 -17.44
CA VAL A 111 23.90 -8.14 -16.84
C VAL A 111 25.35 -8.53 -17.10
N ALA A 112 25.69 -9.81 -17.03
CA ALA A 112 27.04 -10.29 -17.35
C ALA A 112 27.40 -10.04 -18.82
N ALA A 113 26.49 -10.32 -19.76
CA ALA A 113 26.68 -10.07 -21.18
C ALA A 113 26.88 -8.57 -21.47
N GLU A 114 26.09 -7.69 -20.86
CA GLU A 114 26.29 -6.23 -20.92
C GLU A 114 27.64 -5.80 -20.36
N MET A 115 28.09 -6.42 -19.26
CA MET A 115 29.39 -6.11 -18.67
C MET A 115 30.56 -6.54 -19.54
N LEU A 116 30.37 -7.56 -20.38
CA LEU A 116 31.37 -8.16 -21.25
C LEU A 116 31.22 -7.75 -22.73
N ASP A 117 30.27 -6.85 -23.02
CA ASP A 117 29.97 -6.38 -24.38
C ASP A 117 29.63 -7.53 -25.35
N LEU A 118 28.88 -8.53 -24.85
CA LEU A 118 28.35 -9.65 -25.62
C LEU A 118 26.90 -9.38 -26.06
N ASP A 119 26.54 -9.85 -27.25
CA ASP A 119 25.14 -9.97 -27.68
C ASP A 119 24.55 -11.25 -27.10
N LEU A 120 23.40 -11.13 -26.43
CA LEU A 120 22.64 -12.23 -25.85
C LEU A 120 21.29 -12.33 -26.54
N THR A 121 21.00 -13.50 -27.10
CA THR A 121 19.69 -13.87 -27.65
C THR A 121 19.22 -15.18 -27.02
N TRP A 122 17.92 -15.46 -27.09
CA TRP A 122 17.33 -16.64 -26.44
C TRP A 122 16.58 -17.46 -27.48
N GLU A 123 16.86 -18.76 -27.53
CA GLU A 123 16.13 -19.72 -28.34
C GLU A 123 15.11 -20.45 -27.46
N LEU A 124 13.83 -20.30 -27.77
CA LEU A 124 12.74 -20.94 -27.03
C LEU A 124 12.58 -22.39 -27.49
N PRO A 125 12.32 -23.36 -26.60
CA PRO A 125 12.07 -24.75 -27.00
C PRO A 125 10.88 -24.86 -27.97
N ALA A 126 10.97 -25.79 -28.93
CA ALA A 126 9.85 -26.13 -29.80
C ALA A 126 8.66 -26.62 -28.95
N ARG A 127 7.46 -26.07 -29.19
CA ARG A 127 6.24 -26.48 -28.48
C ARG A 127 5.86 -27.90 -28.90
N GLU A 128 6.00 -28.87 -28.00
CA GLU A 128 5.51 -30.24 -28.18
C GLU A 128 3.97 -30.30 -28.23
N ASN A 129 3.47 -31.39 -28.84
CA ASN A 129 2.09 -31.65 -29.30
C ASN A 129 0.92 -31.09 -28.47
N ARG A 130 -0.08 -30.54 -29.17
CA ARG A 130 -1.24 -29.81 -28.64
C ARG A 130 -2.34 -30.65 -27.96
N ASP A 131 -2.20 -31.97 -27.89
CA ASP A 131 -3.31 -32.86 -27.53
C ASP A 131 -3.17 -33.50 -26.14
N VAL A 132 -1.98 -33.44 -25.52
CA VAL A 132 -1.72 -34.01 -24.20
C VAL A 132 -1.06 -32.96 -23.30
N PHE A 133 -1.75 -32.57 -22.23
CA PHE A 133 -1.24 -31.69 -21.20
C PHE A 133 -0.61 -32.52 -20.07
N LEU A 134 0.69 -32.32 -19.84
CA LEU A 134 1.42 -32.96 -18.75
C LEU A 134 1.38 -32.05 -17.52
N LEU A 135 0.76 -32.52 -16.44
CA LEU A 135 0.78 -31.80 -15.16
C LEU A 135 1.95 -32.32 -14.33
N GLU A 136 2.87 -31.43 -14.00
CA GLU A 136 4.05 -31.70 -13.19
C GLU A 136 3.84 -31.32 -11.73
N ALA A 137 4.63 -31.92 -10.84
CA ALA A 137 4.63 -31.65 -9.42
C ALA A 137 5.10 -30.22 -9.13
N GLN A 138 4.27 -29.42 -8.47
CA GLN A 138 4.55 -28.00 -8.20
C GLN A 138 4.76 -27.80 -6.71
N GLY A 139 5.80 -27.07 -6.30
CA GLY A 139 5.99 -26.65 -4.90
C GLY A 139 5.07 -25.50 -4.49
N SER A 140 4.92 -25.30 -3.19
CA SER A 140 4.26 -24.13 -2.60
C SER A 140 5.14 -22.87 -2.60
N SER A 141 6.46 -23.06 -2.71
CA SER A 141 7.50 -22.03 -2.72
C SER A 141 8.67 -22.42 -3.65
N PRO A 142 9.43 -21.46 -4.21
CA PRO A 142 10.66 -21.74 -4.96
C PRO A 142 11.71 -22.53 -4.18
N ALA A 143 11.63 -22.54 -2.85
CA ALA A 143 12.53 -23.27 -1.98
C ALA A 143 12.21 -24.78 -1.90
N ASP A 144 11.02 -25.22 -2.31
CA ASP A 144 10.57 -26.60 -2.16
C ASP A 144 11.25 -27.50 -3.21
N GLN A 145 12.00 -28.51 -2.75
CA GLN A 145 12.71 -29.43 -3.64
C GLN A 145 11.89 -30.69 -3.95
N SER A 146 10.98 -31.07 -3.06
CA SER A 146 10.09 -32.22 -3.17
C SER A 146 8.69 -31.91 -2.69
N VAL A 147 7.71 -32.61 -3.25
CA VAL A 147 6.30 -32.57 -2.85
C VAL A 147 5.74 -33.98 -2.82
N THR A 148 4.79 -34.23 -1.93
CA THR A 148 4.15 -35.53 -1.76
C THR A 148 2.67 -35.42 -2.10
N VAL A 149 2.15 -36.36 -2.89
CA VAL A 149 0.70 -36.46 -3.11
C VAL A 149 0.09 -37.18 -1.91
N VAL A 150 -0.73 -36.49 -1.14
CA VAL A 150 -1.39 -37.04 0.06
C VAL A 150 -2.56 -37.92 -0.35
N SER A 151 -3.42 -37.42 -1.25
CA SER A 151 -4.55 -38.18 -1.77
C SER A 151 -4.93 -37.75 -3.20
N TRP A 152 -5.24 -38.70 -4.07
CA TRP A 152 -5.82 -38.43 -5.39
C TRP A 152 -7.34 -38.41 -5.30
N LYS A 153 -7.97 -37.35 -5.80
CA LYS A 153 -9.44 -37.20 -5.87
C LYS A 153 -10.02 -37.68 -7.21
N ILE A 154 -9.17 -38.20 -8.10
CA ILE A 154 -9.50 -38.59 -9.48
C ILE A 154 -8.88 -39.93 -9.86
N ARG A 155 -9.38 -40.56 -10.93
CA ARG A 155 -8.86 -41.79 -11.54
C ARG A 155 -8.65 -41.62 -13.05
N ALA A 156 -7.84 -42.50 -13.64
CA ALA A 156 -7.70 -42.54 -15.09
C ALA A 156 -9.04 -42.85 -15.76
N GLY A 157 -9.41 -42.04 -16.76
CA GLY A 157 -10.70 -42.06 -17.45
C GLY A 157 -11.68 -40.96 -17.00
N ASP A 158 -11.43 -40.29 -15.87
CA ASP A 158 -12.32 -39.24 -15.38
C ASP A 158 -12.23 -37.97 -16.22
N THR A 159 -13.36 -37.28 -16.38
CA THR A 159 -13.40 -35.94 -16.99
C THR A 159 -13.24 -34.90 -15.89
N VAL A 160 -12.29 -33.99 -16.06
CA VAL A 160 -12.03 -32.90 -15.12
C VAL A 160 -12.26 -31.53 -15.77
N GLN A 161 -12.75 -30.58 -14.98
CA GLN A 161 -12.89 -29.17 -15.37
C GLN A 161 -11.74 -28.33 -14.81
N ALA A 162 -11.31 -27.29 -15.54
CA ALA A 162 -10.33 -26.34 -15.06
C ALA A 162 -10.78 -25.71 -13.73
N GLY A 163 -9.89 -25.74 -12.72
CA GLY A 163 -10.16 -25.29 -11.35
C GLY A 163 -10.70 -26.38 -10.40
N GLN A 164 -11.08 -27.56 -10.90
CA GLN A 164 -11.53 -28.67 -10.05
C GLN A 164 -10.37 -29.23 -9.21
N SER A 165 -10.59 -29.41 -7.91
CA SER A 165 -9.60 -30.05 -7.02
C SER A 165 -9.41 -31.52 -7.42
N ILE A 166 -8.17 -31.91 -7.73
CA ILE A 166 -7.79 -33.24 -8.25
C ILE A 166 -6.88 -34.02 -7.30
N ALA A 167 -6.14 -33.36 -6.41
CA ALA A 167 -5.34 -34.01 -5.39
C ALA A 167 -5.06 -33.08 -4.21
N ASP A 168 -4.77 -33.67 -3.05
CA ASP A 168 -4.18 -32.96 -1.91
C ASP A 168 -2.65 -33.12 -1.96
N MET A 169 -1.93 -32.01 -1.89
CA MET A 169 -0.47 -31.97 -1.96
C MET A 169 0.13 -31.50 -0.65
N GLU A 170 1.26 -32.08 -0.26
CA GLU A 170 2.06 -31.66 0.88
C GLU A 170 3.46 -31.25 0.41
N ALA A 171 3.87 -30.03 0.77
CA ALA A 171 5.23 -29.53 0.64
C ALA A 171 5.79 -29.20 2.03
N ASP A 172 7.10 -28.93 2.13
CA ASP A 172 7.84 -28.74 3.40
C ASP A 172 7.20 -27.76 4.40
N LYS A 173 6.36 -26.81 3.93
CA LYS A 173 5.79 -25.73 4.76
C LYS A 173 4.27 -25.59 4.66
N ALA A 174 3.59 -26.38 3.83
CA ALA A 174 2.16 -26.24 3.62
C ALA A 174 1.52 -27.47 2.96
N VAL A 175 0.25 -27.70 3.31
CA VAL A 175 -0.67 -28.58 2.56
C VAL A 175 -1.55 -27.69 1.67
N TYR A 176 -1.76 -28.08 0.42
CA TYR A 176 -2.56 -27.31 -0.54
C TYR A 176 -3.27 -28.21 -1.55
N ASP A 177 -4.40 -27.72 -2.06
CA ASP A 177 -5.18 -28.39 -3.10
C ASP A 177 -4.53 -28.20 -4.49
N LEU A 178 -4.26 -29.31 -5.18
CA LEU A 178 -3.90 -29.30 -6.59
C LEU A 178 -5.19 -29.25 -7.41
N ALA A 179 -5.38 -28.17 -8.17
CA ALA A 179 -6.51 -28.03 -9.08
C ALA A 179 -6.13 -28.39 -10.53
N ALA A 180 -7.08 -28.94 -11.29
CA ALA A 180 -6.92 -29.22 -12.72
C ALA A 180 -6.69 -27.90 -13.47
N PRO A 181 -5.62 -27.77 -14.26
CA PRO A 181 -5.31 -26.52 -14.95
C PRO A 181 -6.15 -26.28 -16.20
N VAL A 182 -6.75 -27.34 -16.76
CA VAL A 182 -7.49 -27.34 -18.02
C VAL A 182 -8.60 -28.37 -17.98
N ASP A 183 -9.62 -28.16 -18.82
CA ASP A 183 -10.62 -29.17 -19.11
C ASP A 183 -9.97 -30.33 -19.87
N GLY A 184 -10.26 -31.56 -19.47
CA GLY A 184 -9.71 -32.72 -20.16
C GLY A 184 -10.11 -34.05 -19.54
N VAL A 185 -9.69 -35.13 -20.20
CA VAL A 185 -9.85 -36.49 -19.69
C VAL A 185 -8.53 -36.96 -19.10
N VAL A 186 -8.55 -37.51 -17.89
CA VAL A 186 -7.36 -38.05 -17.21
C VAL A 186 -6.90 -39.30 -17.95
N ALA A 187 -5.83 -39.19 -18.74
CA ALA A 187 -5.29 -40.30 -19.50
C ALA A 187 -4.54 -41.29 -18.61
N ALA A 188 -3.75 -40.80 -17.64
CA ALA A 188 -3.04 -41.61 -16.67
C ALA A 188 -2.59 -40.79 -15.44
N VAL A 189 -2.65 -41.40 -14.26
CA VAL A 189 -1.98 -40.93 -13.04
C VAL A 189 -0.64 -41.66 -12.95
N LEU A 190 0.46 -40.91 -12.82
CA LEU A 190 1.83 -41.42 -12.96
C LEU A 190 2.55 -41.65 -11.63
N VAL A 191 2.01 -41.14 -10.52
CA VAL A 191 2.65 -41.16 -9.19
C VAL A 191 1.68 -41.71 -8.14
N PRO A 192 2.09 -42.70 -7.32
CA PRO A 192 1.28 -43.23 -6.23
C PRO A 192 1.23 -42.27 -5.03
N GLU A 193 0.16 -42.37 -4.23
CA GLU A 193 0.00 -41.60 -2.99
C GLU A 193 1.11 -41.90 -1.98
N GLY A 194 1.51 -40.90 -1.19
CA GLY A 194 2.51 -41.02 -0.13
C GLY A 194 3.97 -41.07 -0.60
N GLN A 195 4.23 -41.00 -1.91
CA GLN A 195 5.60 -40.97 -2.44
C GLN A 195 6.09 -39.51 -2.64
N PRO A 196 7.21 -39.09 -2.03
CA PRO A 196 7.80 -37.79 -2.29
C PRO A 196 8.41 -37.78 -3.71
N VAL A 197 7.99 -36.82 -4.53
CA VAL A 197 8.50 -36.59 -5.87
C VAL A 197 9.19 -35.24 -5.95
N ARG A 198 10.18 -35.12 -6.83
CA ARG A 198 10.85 -33.84 -7.05
C ARG A 198 9.90 -32.88 -7.75
N VAL A 199 9.98 -31.60 -7.41
CA VAL A 199 9.27 -30.57 -8.19
C VAL A 199 9.66 -30.71 -9.67
N GLY A 200 8.70 -30.59 -10.58
CA GLY A 200 8.86 -30.82 -12.01
C GLY A 200 8.70 -32.28 -12.47
N THR A 201 8.54 -33.25 -11.56
CA THR A 201 8.22 -34.63 -11.96
C THR A 201 6.78 -34.71 -12.49
N PRO A 202 6.53 -35.35 -13.65
CA PRO A 202 5.18 -35.52 -14.18
C PRO A 202 4.27 -36.32 -13.22
N LEU A 203 3.16 -35.73 -12.80
CA LEU A 203 2.17 -36.34 -11.91
C LEU A 203 1.04 -37.03 -12.69
N LEU A 204 0.50 -36.39 -13.73
CA LEU A 204 -0.60 -36.94 -14.52
C LEU A 204 -0.58 -36.43 -15.97
N ARG A 205 -1.26 -37.16 -16.85
CA ARG A 205 -1.50 -36.80 -18.25
C ARG A 205 -2.97 -36.48 -18.46
N LEU A 206 -3.29 -35.30 -18.98
CA LEU A 206 -4.62 -34.90 -19.42
C LEU A 206 -4.68 -34.88 -20.94
N GLN A 207 -5.72 -35.46 -21.52
CA GLN A 207 -6.02 -35.32 -22.94
C GLN A 207 -6.96 -34.13 -23.12
N THR A 208 -6.51 -33.12 -23.87
CA THR A 208 -7.20 -31.84 -24.01
C THR A 208 -7.83 -31.68 -25.39
N ALA A 209 -9.06 -31.17 -25.47
CA ALA A 209 -9.76 -30.95 -26.73
C ALA A 209 -9.32 -29.64 -27.43
N GLY A 210 -8.04 -29.53 -27.81
CA GLY A 210 -7.53 -28.68 -28.90
C GLY A 210 -7.90 -27.18 -29.00
N ARG A 211 -8.52 -26.54 -27.99
CA ARG A 211 -8.96 -25.13 -28.07
C ARG A 211 -8.46 -24.30 -26.89
N GLY A 212 -7.78 -23.20 -27.20
CA GLY A 212 -7.48 -22.10 -26.28
C GLY A 212 -6.03 -22.09 -25.79
N GLY A 213 -5.31 -20.97 -26.02
CA GLY A 213 -3.97 -20.78 -25.51
C GLY A 213 -3.96 -20.80 -23.98
N ILE A 214 -3.40 -21.86 -23.41
CA ILE A 214 -3.35 -22.12 -21.97
C ILE A 214 -2.36 -21.15 -21.32
N ARG A 215 -2.81 -20.35 -20.34
CA ARG A 215 -1.90 -19.67 -19.40
C ARG A 215 -1.39 -20.70 -18.39
N LYS A 216 -0.27 -21.34 -18.70
CA LYS A 216 0.45 -22.22 -17.78
C LYS A 216 0.87 -21.39 -16.56
N ARG A 217 0.49 -21.80 -15.33
CA ARG A 217 1.06 -21.23 -14.10
C ARG A 217 2.57 -21.51 -14.15
N GLN A 218 3.38 -20.46 -14.24
CA GLN A 218 4.82 -20.62 -14.37
C GLN A 218 5.37 -21.06 -13.00
N ALA A 219 5.91 -22.27 -12.94
CA ALA A 219 6.50 -22.85 -11.72
C ALA A 219 8.04 -22.92 -11.78
N ARG A 220 8.62 -22.60 -12.95
CA ARG A 220 10.06 -22.53 -13.22
C ARG A 220 10.34 -21.47 -14.28
N GLU A 221 11.54 -20.89 -14.25
CA GLU A 221 11.99 -19.98 -15.30
C GLU A 221 12.14 -20.75 -16.62
N GLU A 222 11.27 -20.49 -17.59
CA GLU A 222 11.38 -21.03 -18.95
C GLU A 222 12.28 -20.10 -19.77
N SER A 223 13.57 -20.03 -19.43
CA SER A 223 14.49 -19.05 -20.02
C SER A 223 14.79 -19.29 -21.50
N GLY A 224 14.66 -20.53 -21.98
CA GLY A 224 15.21 -20.97 -23.26
C GLY A 224 16.74 -21.15 -23.21
N THR A 225 17.34 -21.51 -24.34
CA THR A 225 18.79 -21.67 -24.48
C THR A 225 19.43 -20.33 -24.85
N PRO A 226 20.40 -19.81 -24.07
CA PRO A 226 21.07 -18.57 -24.40
C PRO A 226 22.06 -18.75 -25.55
N ILE A 227 22.06 -17.82 -26.50
CA ILE A 227 23.03 -17.72 -27.58
C ILE A 227 23.82 -16.43 -27.38
N LEU A 228 25.09 -16.58 -27.02
CA LEU A 228 26.03 -15.47 -26.79
C LEU A 228 26.95 -15.28 -28.00
N ARG A 229 27.10 -14.04 -28.46
CA ARG A 229 28.00 -13.67 -29.56
C ARG A 229 28.83 -12.44 -29.18
N ARG A 230 30.09 -12.38 -29.62
CA ARG A 230 30.89 -11.16 -29.46
C ARG A 230 30.37 -10.07 -30.40
N ARG A 231 30.11 -8.87 -29.87
CA ARG A 231 29.72 -7.71 -30.69
C ARG A 231 30.86 -7.35 -31.65
N LYS A 232 30.59 -7.32 -32.96
CA LYS A 232 31.46 -6.67 -33.95
C LYS A 232 31.11 -5.18 -34.01
N ASP A 233 32.15 -4.36 -34.15
CA ASP A 233 32.16 -2.90 -34.10
C ASP A 233 30.84 -2.22 -34.47
N ARG A 234 30.27 -1.49 -33.50
CA ARG A 234 29.23 -0.52 -33.78
C ARG A 234 29.71 0.86 -33.35
N VAL A 235 29.69 1.76 -34.33
CA VAL A 235 29.73 3.21 -34.15
C VAL A 235 28.74 3.57 -33.05
N VAL A 236 29.25 4.23 -32.00
CA VAL A 236 28.46 4.73 -30.87
C VAL A 236 27.41 5.69 -31.43
N GLN A 237 26.17 5.22 -31.58
CA GLN A 237 25.06 6.14 -31.54
C GLN A 237 24.95 6.64 -30.11
N PRO A 238 24.70 7.95 -29.88
CA PRO A 238 24.54 8.47 -28.54
C PRO A 238 23.51 7.59 -27.85
N VAL A 239 23.91 7.03 -26.71
CA VAL A 239 22.94 6.50 -25.75
C VAL A 239 21.96 7.65 -25.56
N VAL A 240 20.72 7.48 -26.01
CA VAL A 240 19.63 8.31 -25.53
C VAL A 240 19.69 8.07 -24.03
N SER A 241 20.29 9.02 -23.32
CA SER A 241 20.15 9.10 -21.88
C SER A 241 18.66 9.01 -21.68
N VAL A 242 18.20 7.90 -21.10
CA VAL A 242 16.91 7.94 -20.44
C VAL A 242 17.14 8.98 -19.39
N ASP A 243 16.70 10.20 -19.72
CA ASP A 243 16.70 11.33 -18.84
C ASP A 243 15.94 10.80 -17.63
N ARG A 244 16.69 10.44 -16.58
CA ARG A 244 16.15 10.27 -15.23
C ARG A 244 15.79 11.68 -14.77
N ARG A 245 14.93 12.37 -15.52
CA ARG A 245 14.01 13.33 -14.93
C ARG A 245 13.43 12.57 -13.77
N ALA A 246 13.52 13.16 -12.58
CA ALA A 246 12.64 12.80 -11.49
C ALA A 246 11.28 12.51 -12.14
N ARG A 247 10.81 11.24 -12.11
CA ARG A 247 9.47 10.94 -12.59
C ARG A 247 8.60 11.91 -11.82
N THR A 248 8.08 12.92 -12.50
CA THR A 248 7.21 13.90 -11.88
C THR A 248 6.10 13.07 -11.27
N ALA A 249 5.93 13.16 -9.94
CA ALA A 249 4.90 12.43 -9.24
C ALA A 249 3.57 12.58 -10.00
N LEU A 250 2.87 11.47 -10.21
CA LEU A 250 1.59 11.52 -10.89
C LEU A 250 0.67 12.42 -10.08
N GLN A 251 -0.06 13.28 -10.79
CA GLN A 251 -1.04 14.15 -10.16
C GLN A 251 -2.18 13.29 -9.62
N VAL A 252 -2.63 13.64 -8.42
CA VAL A 252 -3.77 12.99 -7.75
C VAL A 252 -4.83 14.06 -7.51
N GLY A 253 -6.04 13.73 -7.92
CA GLY A 253 -7.23 14.54 -7.71
C GLY A 253 -8.05 14.01 -6.55
N LEU A 254 -8.91 14.87 -6.00
CA LEU A 254 -9.85 14.57 -4.93
C LEU A 254 -11.24 15.08 -5.33
N SER A 255 -12.27 14.25 -5.18
CA SER A 255 -13.69 14.58 -5.42
C SER A 255 -14.22 15.62 -4.42
N ALA A 256 -15.51 15.97 -4.53
CA ALA A 256 -16.21 16.58 -3.41
C ALA A 256 -16.21 15.64 -2.18
N VAL A 257 -16.48 16.19 -1.01
CA VAL A 257 -16.65 15.40 0.21
C VAL A 257 -18.13 15.08 0.44
N TYR A 258 -18.42 13.82 0.73
CA TYR A 258 -19.76 13.34 1.03
C TYR A 258 -19.84 12.94 2.51
N ALA A 259 -20.72 13.61 3.25
CA ALA A 259 -20.84 13.42 4.69
C ALA A 259 -22.20 12.84 5.09
N VAL A 260 -22.18 12.05 6.16
CA VAL A 260 -23.35 11.58 6.89
C VAL A 260 -23.05 11.70 8.39
N GLU A 261 -23.96 12.36 9.10
CA GLU A 261 -23.90 12.52 10.56
C GLU A 261 -24.85 11.55 11.23
N GLY A 262 -24.64 11.26 12.53
CA GLY A 262 -25.66 10.57 13.32
C GLY A 262 -26.99 11.33 13.30
N ALA A 263 -28.10 10.60 13.18
CA ALA A 263 -29.42 11.20 12.98
C ALA A 263 -29.97 11.90 14.22
N ASP A 264 -29.46 11.58 15.41
CA ASP A 264 -29.82 12.24 16.66
C ASP A 264 -28.88 13.42 16.97
N ARG A 265 -29.32 14.33 17.85
CA ARG A 265 -28.63 15.57 18.20
C ARG A 265 -28.50 15.70 19.71
N LEU A 266 -27.27 15.58 20.20
CA LEU A 266 -26.94 15.82 21.61
C LEU A 266 -26.65 17.31 21.83
N THR A 267 -27.54 17.98 22.55
CA THR A 267 -27.42 19.41 22.88
C THR A 267 -26.70 19.63 24.20
N ASN A 268 -26.15 20.83 24.41
CA ASN A 268 -25.59 21.20 25.70
C ASN A 268 -26.64 21.19 26.82
N GLU A 269 -27.90 21.52 26.50
CA GLU A 269 -29.04 21.46 27.42
C GLU A 269 -29.30 20.04 27.93
N GLU A 270 -29.18 19.03 27.07
CA GLU A 270 -29.28 17.62 27.46
C GLU A 270 -28.05 17.17 28.26
N LEU A 271 -26.85 17.53 27.79
CA LEU A 271 -25.57 17.12 28.41
C LEU A 271 -25.43 17.58 29.86
N VAL A 272 -25.88 18.78 30.20
CA VAL A 272 -25.77 19.29 31.58
C VAL A 272 -26.66 18.51 32.56
N GLY A 273 -27.64 17.75 32.08
CA GLY A 273 -28.39 16.81 32.91
C GLY A 273 -27.49 15.74 33.58
N TRP A 274 -26.32 15.46 33.00
CA TRP A 274 -25.32 14.55 33.57
C TRP A 274 -24.42 15.23 34.61
N PHE A 275 -24.42 16.57 34.64
CA PHE A 275 -23.49 17.39 35.44
C PHE A 275 -24.23 18.54 36.14
N PRO A 276 -24.85 18.29 37.31
CA PRO A 276 -25.71 19.27 37.99
C PRO A 276 -25.05 20.64 38.29
N ASP A 277 -23.71 20.68 38.44
CA ASP A 277 -22.94 21.90 38.72
C ASP A 277 -22.45 22.64 37.46
N LYS A 278 -23.06 22.38 36.29
CA LYS A 278 -22.64 22.93 35.00
C LYS A 278 -23.83 23.47 34.22
N THR A 279 -23.56 24.46 33.38
CA THR A 279 -24.56 25.09 32.51
C THR A 279 -24.16 24.94 31.04
N PRO A 280 -25.11 25.04 30.09
CA PRO A 280 -24.79 24.99 28.66
C PRO A 280 -23.77 26.04 28.24
N LYS A 281 -23.78 27.20 28.91
CA LYS A 281 -22.81 28.28 28.71
C LYS A 281 -21.38 27.90 29.13
N ASP A 282 -21.22 27.05 30.14
CA ASP A 282 -19.89 26.59 30.57
C ASP A 282 -19.25 25.70 29.51
N ILE A 283 -20.05 24.81 28.88
CA ILE A 283 -19.61 23.98 27.76
C ILE A 283 -19.23 24.89 26.58
N LEU A 284 -20.14 25.75 26.13
CA LEU A 284 -19.90 26.67 25.01
C LEU A 284 -18.64 27.53 25.22
N LYS A 285 -18.45 28.10 26.40
CA LYS A 285 -17.26 28.91 26.72
C LYS A 285 -15.97 28.08 26.72
N ARG A 286 -16.04 26.82 27.13
CA ARG A 286 -14.88 25.93 27.22
C ARG A 286 -14.50 25.32 25.88
N THR A 287 -15.47 25.05 25.00
CA THR A 287 -15.26 24.22 23.80
C THR A 287 -15.62 24.92 22.49
N GLY A 288 -16.45 25.95 22.53
CA GLY A 288 -17.06 26.55 21.34
C GLY A 288 -18.20 25.70 20.75
N ILE A 289 -18.66 24.65 21.44
CA ILE A 289 -19.64 23.68 20.94
C ILE A 289 -20.99 23.93 21.62
N GLU A 290 -22.06 23.92 20.83
CA GLU A 290 -23.46 24.05 21.26
C GLU A 290 -24.24 22.74 21.12
N SER A 291 -23.92 21.95 20.10
CA SER A 291 -24.52 20.63 19.88
C SER A 291 -23.56 19.74 19.09
N ARG A 292 -23.89 18.46 19.03
CA ARG A 292 -23.14 17.44 18.30
C ARG A 292 -24.06 16.34 17.77
N PRO A 293 -23.78 15.79 16.57
CA PRO A 293 -24.48 14.62 16.09
C PRO A 293 -24.16 13.41 16.97
N ARG A 294 -25.18 12.58 17.17
CA ARG A 294 -25.13 11.33 17.92
C ARG A 294 -25.81 10.25 17.11
N LEU A 295 -25.25 9.04 17.11
CA LEU A 295 -25.91 7.88 16.52
C LEU A 295 -27.29 7.67 17.16
N ALA A 296 -28.33 7.61 16.33
CA ALA A 296 -29.67 7.20 16.75
C ALA A 296 -29.75 5.69 17.02
N GLU A 297 -30.89 5.23 17.52
CA GLU A 297 -31.17 3.80 17.66
C GLU A 297 -31.12 3.11 16.30
N GLY A 298 -30.43 1.97 16.23
CA GLY A 298 -30.21 1.22 14.98
C GLY A 298 -29.04 1.73 14.13
N GLU A 299 -28.44 2.87 14.45
CA GLU A 299 -27.24 3.36 13.74
C GLU A 299 -25.94 2.82 14.35
N SER A 300 -24.91 2.75 13.51
CA SER A 300 -23.55 2.37 13.87
C SER A 300 -22.53 3.13 13.02
N ALA A 301 -21.26 3.06 13.40
CA ALA A 301 -20.16 3.57 12.57
C ALA A 301 -20.18 2.96 11.15
N LEU A 302 -20.58 1.68 11.03
CA LEU A 302 -20.70 0.99 9.75
C LEU A 302 -21.85 1.57 8.90
N THR A 303 -23.03 1.76 9.47
CA THR A 303 -24.18 2.26 8.71
C THR A 303 -23.93 3.68 8.19
N LEU A 304 -23.30 4.55 8.98
CA LEU A 304 -22.90 5.88 8.51
C LEU A 304 -21.84 5.81 7.39
N ALA A 305 -20.83 4.95 7.54
CA ALA A 305 -19.79 4.78 6.52
C ALA A 305 -20.35 4.26 5.19
N VAL A 306 -21.25 3.28 5.24
CA VAL A 306 -21.95 2.74 4.05
C VAL A 306 -22.81 3.82 3.41
N ALA A 307 -23.55 4.60 4.20
CA ALA A 307 -24.37 5.69 3.67
C ALA A 307 -23.51 6.78 2.98
N ALA A 308 -22.39 7.17 3.59
CA ALA A 308 -21.45 8.13 3.00
C ALA A 308 -20.82 7.58 1.71
N ALA A 309 -20.40 6.31 1.71
CA ALA A 309 -19.84 5.65 0.55
C ALA A 309 -20.84 5.54 -0.61
N ARG A 310 -22.09 5.13 -0.34
CA ARG A 310 -23.17 5.06 -1.34
C ARG A 310 -23.44 6.41 -1.95
N ARG A 311 -23.54 7.46 -1.12
CA ARG A 311 -23.73 8.84 -1.58
C ARG A 311 -22.58 9.30 -2.47
N ALA A 312 -21.33 9.00 -2.11
CA ALA A 312 -20.17 9.35 -2.92
C ALA A 312 -20.19 8.64 -4.27
N LEU A 313 -20.42 7.32 -4.28
CA LEU A 313 -20.47 6.53 -5.51
C LEU A 313 -21.60 6.97 -6.44
N GLU A 314 -22.80 7.21 -5.91
CA GLU A 314 -23.94 7.68 -6.69
C GLU A 314 -23.67 9.05 -7.33
N GLN A 315 -23.17 10.01 -6.56
CA GLN A 315 -22.91 11.37 -7.04
C GLN A 315 -21.72 11.45 -7.99
N GLU A 316 -20.75 10.56 -7.82
CA GLU A 316 -19.67 10.37 -8.77
C GLU A 316 -20.06 9.46 -9.94
N GLY A 317 -21.27 8.89 -9.97
CA GLY A 317 -21.66 7.96 -11.04
C GLY A 317 -20.69 6.78 -11.19
N LEU A 318 -20.23 6.24 -10.06
CA LEU A 318 -19.32 5.09 -9.98
C LEU A 318 -20.06 3.87 -9.44
N ALA A 319 -19.75 2.70 -9.98
CA ALA A 319 -20.11 1.43 -9.37
C ALA A 319 -19.03 1.01 -8.34
N PRO A 320 -19.37 0.18 -7.34
CA PRO A 320 -18.38 -0.35 -6.41
C PRO A 320 -17.19 -1.06 -7.10
N GLY A 321 -17.45 -1.73 -8.24
CA GLY A 321 -16.41 -2.39 -9.05
C GLY A 321 -15.47 -1.45 -9.80
N ASP A 322 -15.74 -0.14 -9.84
CA ASP A 322 -14.85 0.86 -10.43
C ASP A 322 -13.71 1.28 -9.48
N LEU A 323 -13.78 0.87 -8.20
CA LEU A 323 -12.83 1.21 -7.16
C LEU A 323 -11.61 0.29 -7.21
N SER A 324 -10.41 0.88 -7.21
CA SER A 324 -9.17 0.14 -7.05
C SER A 324 -8.87 -0.19 -5.59
N ALA A 325 -9.33 0.66 -4.67
CA ALA A 325 -9.17 0.45 -3.24
C ALA A 325 -10.22 1.19 -2.40
N VAL A 326 -10.47 0.67 -1.19
CA VAL A 326 -11.23 1.30 -0.11
C VAL A 326 -10.32 1.40 1.11
N ILE A 327 -10.10 2.62 1.59
CA ILE A 327 -9.27 2.89 2.78
C ILE A 327 -10.15 3.58 3.81
N CYS A 328 -10.36 2.93 4.96
CA CYS A 328 -11.20 3.49 6.03
C CYS A 328 -10.35 3.93 7.22
N SER A 329 -10.53 5.16 7.67
CA SER A 329 -9.97 5.63 8.93
C SER A 329 -11.03 5.66 10.03
N THR A 330 -10.74 4.99 11.13
CA THR A 330 -11.60 4.98 12.32
C THR A 330 -10.80 4.67 13.57
N THR A 331 -11.26 5.21 14.70
CA THR A 331 -10.85 4.78 16.05
C THR A 331 -11.90 3.93 16.75
N THR A 332 -13.07 3.77 16.14
CA THR A 332 -14.21 3.01 16.67
C THR A 332 -14.64 1.93 15.67
N PRO A 333 -13.74 0.98 15.32
CA PRO A 333 -14.09 -0.08 14.37
C PRO A 333 -15.11 -1.04 14.98
N MET A 334 -15.87 -1.74 14.13
CA MET A 334 -16.81 -2.78 14.58
C MET A 334 -16.10 -4.01 15.17
N GLY A 335 -14.83 -4.22 14.82
CA GLY A 335 -13.99 -5.32 15.29
C GLY A 335 -12.55 -5.18 14.78
N VAL A 336 -11.68 -6.13 15.13
CA VAL A 336 -10.32 -6.18 14.58
C VAL A 336 -10.32 -6.75 13.16
N THR A 337 -11.11 -7.80 12.94
CA THR A 337 -11.31 -8.44 11.64
C THR A 337 -12.76 -8.91 11.53
N PRO A 338 -13.44 -8.71 10.39
CA PRO A 338 -13.00 -7.97 9.19
C PRO A 338 -12.79 -6.46 9.46
N SER A 339 -11.99 -5.82 8.61
CA SER A 339 -11.78 -4.37 8.66
C SER A 339 -13.08 -3.61 8.32
N MET A 340 -13.19 -2.36 8.77
CA MET A 340 -14.29 -1.47 8.40
C MET A 340 -14.38 -1.30 6.88
N ALA A 341 -13.25 -1.14 6.20
CA ALA A 341 -13.22 -1.05 4.74
C ALA A 341 -13.81 -2.30 4.05
N CYS A 342 -13.48 -3.50 4.54
CA CYS A 342 -14.04 -4.74 4.00
C CYS A 342 -15.54 -4.87 4.27
N LEU A 343 -16.00 -4.48 5.47
CA LEU A 343 -17.42 -4.45 5.81
C LEU A 343 -18.20 -3.48 4.90
N VAL A 344 -17.67 -2.27 4.68
CA VAL A 344 -18.29 -1.32 3.76
C VAL A 344 -18.31 -1.86 2.34
N LEU A 345 -17.21 -2.45 1.85
CA LEU A 345 -17.17 -3.04 0.51
C LEU A 345 -18.20 -4.17 0.33
N HIS A 346 -18.36 -5.03 1.35
CA HIS A 346 -19.38 -6.07 1.37
C HIS A 346 -20.79 -5.47 1.25
N GLU A 347 -21.11 -4.46 2.05
CA GLU A 347 -22.40 -3.78 2.04
C GLU A 347 -22.67 -3.05 0.71
N LEU A 348 -21.64 -2.49 0.08
CA LEU A 348 -21.75 -1.86 -1.24
C LEU A 348 -21.98 -2.90 -2.36
N GLY A 349 -21.46 -4.10 -2.21
CA GLY A 349 -21.59 -5.20 -3.18
C GLY A 349 -22.91 -5.96 -3.15
N GLN A 350 -23.75 -5.77 -2.12
CA GLN A 350 -25.06 -6.42 -2.04
C GLN A 350 -25.93 -6.03 -3.26
N GLY A 351 -26.13 -6.99 -4.18
CA GLY A 351 -26.92 -6.81 -5.41
C GLY A 351 -26.11 -6.79 -6.72
N SER A 352 -24.79 -6.94 -6.67
CA SER A 352 -23.92 -7.11 -7.84
C SER A 352 -22.99 -8.32 -7.66
N ALA A 353 -22.59 -8.98 -8.75
CA ALA A 353 -21.64 -10.09 -8.69
C ALA A 353 -20.25 -9.59 -8.24
N ASP A 354 -19.60 -10.36 -7.34
CA ASP A 354 -18.23 -10.25 -6.79
C ASP A 354 -17.51 -8.92 -7.03
N VAL A 355 -17.74 -7.94 -6.14
CA VAL A 355 -16.98 -6.69 -6.10
C VAL A 355 -15.63 -6.94 -5.45
N GLU A 356 -14.55 -6.77 -6.22
CA GLU A 356 -13.17 -6.91 -5.74
C GLU A 356 -12.44 -5.55 -5.75
N ALA A 357 -11.96 -5.12 -4.60
CA ALA A 357 -11.09 -3.96 -4.45
C ALA A 357 -10.14 -4.17 -3.25
N ALA A 358 -8.96 -3.57 -3.27
CA ALA A 358 -8.08 -3.61 -2.11
C ALA A 358 -8.74 -2.86 -0.94
N ALA A 359 -9.03 -3.51 0.19
CA ALA A 359 -9.75 -2.89 1.31
C ALA A 359 -8.99 -3.05 2.63
N HIS A 360 -8.70 -1.94 3.31
CA HIS A 360 -8.03 -1.96 4.62
C HIS A 360 -8.32 -0.71 5.45
N ASP A 361 -8.09 -0.84 6.76
CA ASP A 361 -8.24 0.27 7.70
C ASP A 361 -6.89 0.96 7.99
N VAL A 362 -6.96 2.24 8.30
CA VAL A 362 -5.85 3.05 8.79
C VAL A 362 -6.25 3.71 10.12
N ASN A 363 -5.64 3.24 11.21
CA ASN A 363 -5.79 3.88 12.52
C ASN A 363 -4.64 4.86 12.76
N ALA A 364 -4.95 6.16 12.62
CA ALA A 364 -4.05 7.26 13.02
C ALA A 364 -4.82 8.34 13.79
N ALA A 365 -5.80 7.90 14.61
CA ALA A 365 -6.65 8.76 15.42
C ALA A 365 -7.25 9.93 14.60
N CYS A 366 -7.33 11.11 15.22
CA CYS A 366 -7.90 12.31 14.60
C CYS A 366 -7.11 12.83 13.38
N SER A 367 -5.88 12.38 13.16
CA SER A 367 -5.11 12.63 11.94
C SER A 367 -5.36 11.62 10.82
N GLY A 368 -6.25 10.66 11.08
CA GLY A 368 -6.61 9.53 10.22
C GLY A 368 -6.92 9.88 8.78
N TYR A 369 -7.66 10.97 8.53
CA TYR A 369 -7.97 11.40 7.16
C TYR A 369 -6.71 11.73 6.37
N LEU A 370 -5.74 12.44 6.96
CA LEU A 370 -4.49 12.79 6.28
C LEU A 370 -3.63 11.55 6.00
N TYR A 371 -3.61 10.59 6.92
CA TYR A 371 -2.94 9.31 6.72
C TYR A 371 -3.59 8.48 5.61
N ALA A 372 -4.93 8.41 5.57
CA ALA A 372 -5.67 7.73 4.53
C ALA A 372 -5.47 8.40 3.15
N LEU A 373 -5.48 9.74 3.09
CA LEU A 373 -5.16 10.50 1.89
C LEU A 373 -3.74 10.20 1.38
N ALA A 374 -2.75 10.09 2.26
CA ALA A 374 -1.38 9.74 1.86
C ALA A 374 -1.28 8.32 1.31
N ALA A 375 -1.92 7.35 1.97
CA ALA A 375 -1.96 5.97 1.50
C ALA A 375 -2.62 5.85 0.12
N GLY A 376 -3.74 6.55 -0.08
CA GLY A 376 -4.42 6.61 -1.38
C GLY A 376 -3.60 7.34 -2.45
N PHE A 377 -2.96 8.46 -2.09
CA PHE A 377 -2.05 9.20 -2.98
C PHE A 377 -0.92 8.30 -3.48
N ASP A 378 -0.26 7.59 -2.57
CA ASP A 378 0.88 6.71 -2.87
C ASP A 378 0.44 5.50 -3.73
N LEU A 379 -0.75 4.95 -3.50
CA LEU A 379 -1.32 3.89 -4.34
C LEU A 379 -1.49 4.36 -5.79
N LEU A 380 -2.01 5.57 -5.99
CA LEU A 380 -2.25 6.17 -7.30
C LEU A 380 -0.97 6.55 -8.06
N GLN A 381 0.20 6.63 -7.40
CA GLN A 381 1.49 6.85 -8.07
C GLN A 381 1.88 5.71 -9.03
N THR A 382 1.27 4.54 -8.86
CA THR A 382 1.51 3.36 -9.72
C THR A 382 0.28 2.93 -10.51
N ARG A 383 -0.86 3.60 -10.32
CA ARG A 383 -2.16 3.32 -10.97
C ARG A 383 -2.81 4.62 -11.44
N PRO A 384 -2.36 5.21 -12.55
CA PRO A 384 -2.91 6.45 -13.08
C PRO A 384 -4.42 6.39 -13.40
N GLU A 385 -4.95 5.22 -13.70
CA GLU A 385 -6.37 4.91 -13.95
C GLU A 385 -7.18 4.67 -12.66
N GLY A 386 -6.49 4.61 -11.51
CA GLY A 386 -7.08 4.15 -10.27
C GLY A 386 -8.07 5.14 -9.65
N ARG A 387 -8.99 4.59 -8.86
CA ARG A 387 -9.95 5.34 -8.04
C ARG A 387 -9.93 4.76 -6.63
N VAL A 388 -9.63 5.59 -5.63
CA VAL A 388 -9.52 5.14 -4.23
C VAL A 388 -10.60 5.81 -3.40
N LEU A 389 -11.48 5.02 -2.79
CA LEU A 389 -12.47 5.52 -1.85
C LEU A 389 -11.82 5.68 -0.47
N ILE A 390 -11.70 6.91 -0.01
CA ILE A 390 -11.27 7.26 1.34
C ILE A 390 -12.50 7.44 2.19
N LEU A 391 -12.59 6.68 3.28
CA LEU A 391 -13.66 6.75 4.27
C LEU A 391 -13.10 7.22 5.60
N THR A 392 -13.88 8.02 6.31
CA THR A 392 -13.72 8.23 7.76
C THR A 392 -15.02 7.85 8.44
N THR A 393 -14.94 7.27 9.63
CA THR A 393 -16.14 7.00 10.42
C THR A 393 -15.81 6.91 11.90
N GLU A 394 -16.56 7.61 12.74
CA GLU A 394 -16.31 7.72 14.17
C GLU A 394 -17.62 7.70 14.94
N ALA A 395 -17.68 6.87 15.97
CA ALA A 395 -18.80 6.70 16.90
C ALA A 395 -18.36 7.03 18.35
N LEU A 396 -17.68 8.17 18.51
CA LEU A 396 -16.99 8.52 19.75
C LEU A 396 -17.95 8.92 20.89
N THR A 397 -19.21 9.28 20.61
CA THR A 397 -20.19 9.50 21.68
C THR A 397 -20.43 8.23 22.52
N ARG A 398 -20.14 7.04 21.96
CA ARG A 398 -20.23 5.75 22.67
C ARG A 398 -18.98 5.42 23.49
N MET A 399 -17.92 6.21 23.34
CA MET A 399 -16.62 5.97 23.97
C MET A 399 -16.36 6.90 25.16
N VAL A 400 -17.24 7.87 25.44
CA VAL A 400 -17.09 8.81 26.56
C VAL A 400 -17.65 8.24 27.86
N ASP A 401 -17.00 8.58 28.98
CA ASP A 401 -17.54 8.31 30.31
C ASP A 401 -18.58 9.39 30.64
N PRO A 402 -19.86 9.05 30.91
CA PRO A 402 -20.87 10.03 31.29
C PRO A 402 -20.57 10.74 32.62
N ALA A 403 -19.65 10.21 33.44
CA ALA A 403 -19.18 10.86 34.66
C ALA A 403 -18.00 11.83 34.43
N ASP A 404 -17.33 11.78 33.27
CA ASP A 404 -16.21 12.67 32.94
C ASP A 404 -16.67 13.88 32.11
N PHE A 405 -16.87 14.99 32.80
CA PHE A 405 -17.23 16.26 32.17
C PHE A 405 -16.23 16.72 31.09
N ASP A 406 -14.94 16.44 31.27
CA ASP A 406 -13.90 17.02 30.41
C ASP A 406 -13.84 16.34 29.03
N THR A 407 -14.38 15.13 28.89
CA THR A 407 -14.45 14.37 27.62
C THR A 407 -15.86 14.23 27.07
N ALA A 408 -16.88 14.03 27.91
CA ALA A 408 -18.27 13.84 27.48
C ALA A 408 -18.82 15.01 26.63
N ILE A 409 -18.31 16.21 26.86
CA ILE A 409 -18.75 17.44 26.18
C ILE A 409 -18.05 17.69 24.84
N LEU A 410 -17.19 16.77 24.35
CA LEU A 410 -16.28 17.01 23.21
C LEU A 410 -16.61 16.27 21.93
N PHE A 411 -17.16 15.05 21.98
CA PHE A 411 -17.20 14.14 20.83
C PHE A 411 -18.57 13.95 20.16
N GLY A 412 -18.57 13.89 18.83
CA GLY A 412 -19.74 13.70 17.97
C GLY A 412 -19.52 12.55 16.99
N ASP A 413 -20.59 12.06 16.38
CA ASP A 413 -20.54 10.91 15.49
C ASP A 413 -20.80 11.28 14.03
N ALA A 414 -19.92 10.85 13.14
CA ALA A 414 -20.07 11.11 11.71
C ALA A 414 -19.16 10.21 10.85
N ALA A 415 -19.57 10.04 9.61
CA ALA A 415 -18.76 9.44 8.55
C ALA A 415 -18.65 10.36 7.33
N THR A 416 -17.52 10.22 6.63
CA THR A 416 -17.32 10.91 5.34
C THR A 416 -16.74 9.96 4.30
N ALA A 417 -16.98 10.30 3.05
CA ALA A 417 -16.46 9.61 1.89
C ALA A 417 -15.85 10.63 0.91
N THR A 418 -14.70 10.28 0.35
CA THR A 418 -13.99 11.08 -0.65
C THR A 418 -13.34 10.13 -1.65
N VAL A 419 -13.49 10.40 -2.95
CA VAL A 419 -12.83 9.62 -4.00
C VAL A 419 -11.55 10.34 -4.43
N LEU A 420 -10.44 9.62 -4.40
CA LEU A 420 -9.20 10.05 -5.03
C LEU A 420 -9.12 9.53 -6.45
N TYR A 421 -8.75 10.41 -7.36
CA TYR A 421 -8.60 10.13 -8.79
C TYR A 421 -7.12 10.10 -9.18
N GLY A 422 -6.73 9.04 -9.87
CA GLY A 422 -5.44 8.98 -10.55
C GLY A 422 -5.34 9.98 -11.71
N ALA A 423 -4.14 10.09 -12.29
CA ALA A 423 -3.81 11.09 -13.30
C ALA A 423 -4.70 11.06 -14.56
N GLU A 424 -5.31 9.91 -14.89
CA GLU A 424 -6.20 9.75 -16.05
C GLU A 424 -7.65 10.19 -15.77
N HIS A 425 -7.97 10.56 -14.53
CA HIS A 425 -9.32 10.99 -14.11
C HIS A 425 -9.33 12.37 -13.42
N LEU A 426 -8.31 13.20 -13.68
CA LEU A 426 -8.19 14.52 -13.05
C LEU A 426 -9.26 15.51 -13.50
N ASP A 427 -9.86 15.30 -14.67
CA ASP A 427 -11.01 16.07 -15.17
C ASP A 427 -12.23 15.94 -14.25
N ARG A 428 -12.30 14.86 -13.47
CA ARG A 428 -13.35 14.59 -12.49
C ARG A 428 -13.05 15.13 -11.09
N ALA A 429 -11.82 15.55 -10.85
CA ALA A 429 -11.40 15.98 -9.53
C ALA A 429 -11.90 17.39 -9.20
N GLY A 430 -12.44 17.56 -7.99
CA GLY A 430 -12.75 18.86 -7.42
C GLY A 430 -11.47 19.63 -7.07
N ALA A 431 -10.46 19.00 -6.49
CA ALA A 431 -9.19 19.64 -6.15
C ALA A 431 -8.01 18.74 -6.46
N ARG A 432 -6.81 19.32 -6.61
CA ARG A 432 -5.55 18.57 -6.68
C ARG A 432 -4.98 18.39 -5.28
N LEU A 433 -4.62 17.16 -4.95
CA LEU A 433 -4.00 16.81 -3.68
C LEU A 433 -2.48 16.84 -3.85
N ARG A 434 -1.80 17.67 -3.04
CA ARG A 434 -0.36 17.45 -2.78
C ARG A 434 -0.21 16.32 -1.78
N ARG A 435 0.82 15.49 -1.95
CA ARG A 435 1.09 14.38 -1.02
C ARG A 435 1.12 14.88 0.43
N PRO A 436 0.29 14.35 1.34
CA PRO A 436 0.33 14.76 2.75
C PRO A 436 1.69 14.49 3.39
N VAL A 437 2.10 15.40 4.29
CA VAL A 437 3.25 15.23 5.18
C VAL A 437 2.75 14.71 6.52
N LEU A 438 3.37 13.63 7.00
CA LEU A 438 2.91 12.88 8.17
C LEU A 438 4.06 12.68 9.15
N SER A 439 3.74 12.64 10.44
CA SER A 439 4.70 12.35 11.49
C SER A 439 4.03 11.79 12.74
N GLY A 440 4.82 11.14 13.58
CA GLY A 440 4.37 10.54 14.83
C GLY A 440 5.32 10.87 15.97
N LYS A 441 4.82 10.77 17.21
CA LYS A 441 5.61 10.85 18.43
C LYS A 441 5.06 9.83 19.41
N GLY A 442 5.81 8.76 19.65
CA GLY A 442 5.38 7.67 20.51
C GLY A 442 4.96 8.15 21.91
N GLU A 443 3.85 7.60 22.39
CA GLU A 443 3.23 7.89 23.67
C GLU A 443 2.59 6.59 24.19
N ASP A 444 2.55 6.40 25.51
CA ASP A 444 2.16 5.14 26.15
C ASP A 444 0.65 5.00 26.41
N GLY A 445 -0.15 5.96 25.94
CA GLY A 445 -1.58 6.08 26.20
C GLY A 445 -1.92 6.76 27.54
N SER A 446 -0.96 7.31 28.27
CA SER A 446 -1.18 8.06 29.51
C SER A 446 -1.74 9.48 29.28
N ILE A 447 -1.58 10.05 28.08
CA ILE A 447 -2.04 11.39 27.74
C ILE A 447 -3.35 11.37 26.95
N LEU A 448 -3.51 10.50 25.96
CA LEU A 448 -4.75 10.36 25.19
C LEU A 448 -4.91 8.93 24.72
N ARG A 449 -5.99 8.28 25.18
CA ARG A 449 -6.28 6.89 24.84
C ARG A 449 -7.76 6.72 24.52
N VAL A 450 -8.02 6.06 23.40
CA VAL A 450 -9.34 5.53 23.03
C VAL A 450 -9.26 4.00 23.14
N PRO A 451 -9.93 3.36 24.11
CA PRO A 451 -9.94 1.89 24.21
C PRO A 451 -10.77 1.26 23.08
N LEU A 452 -10.67 -0.06 22.91
CA LEU A 452 -11.62 -0.77 22.06
C LEU A 452 -13.04 -0.67 22.65
N PRO A 453 -14.10 -0.66 21.82
CA PRO A 453 -15.48 -0.69 22.30
C PRO A 453 -15.71 -1.78 23.35
N GLY A 454 -16.29 -1.41 24.49
CA GLY A 454 -16.56 -2.32 25.60
C GLY A 454 -15.38 -2.56 26.57
N LEU A 455 -14.18 -2.04 26.30
CA LEU A 455 -13.00 -2.20 27.17
C LEU A 455 -12.68 -0.96 28.04
N GLY A 456 -13.62 -0.03 28.15
CA GLY A 456 -13.51 1.18 28.98
C GLY A 456 -13.89 2.44 28.22
N PHE A 457 -13.56 3.58 28.82
CA PHE A 457 -13.83 4.91 28.26
C PHE A 457 -12.57 5.62 27.78
N LEU A 458 -12.75 6.59 26.90
CA LEU A 458 -11.71 7.50 26.43
C LEU A 458 -11.15 8.30 27.61
N THR A 459 -9.82 8.42 27.68
CA THR A 459 -9.13 9.25 28.68
C THR A 459 -8.23 10.28 28.01
N MET A 460 -8.13 11.47 28.61
CA MET A 460 -7.35 12.57 28.05
C MET A 460 -6.81 13.56 29.10
N ASP A 461 -5.53 13.91 29.03
CA ASP A 461 -4.96 15.12 29.65
C ASP A 461 -5.02 16.28 28.66
N GLY A 462 -6.11 17.05 28.73
CA GLY A 462 -6.39 18.14 27.80
C GLY A 462 -5.32 19.24 27.77
N LYS A 463 -4.59 19.49 28.86
CA LYS A 463 -3.53 20.51 28.89
C LYS A 463 -2.31 20.09 28.08
N LYS A 464 -1.92 18.82 28.19
CA LYS A 464 -0.81 18.26 27.39
C LYS A 464 -1.19 18.15 25.92
N VAL A 465 -2.40 17.65 25.63
CA VAL A 465 -2.94 17.57 24.26
C VAL A 465 -2.96 18.94 23.60
N PHE A 466 -3.50 19.97 24.27
CA PHE A 466 -3.56 21.34 23.72
C PHE A 466 -2.18 21.85 23.29
N ARG A 467 -1.16 21.65 24.13
CA ARG A 467 0.21 22.14 23.86
C ARG A 467 0.85 21.41 22.68
N GLU A 468 0.76 20.08 22.65
CA GLU A 468 1.35 19.29 21.57
C GLU A 468 0.61 19.53 20.24
N ALA A 469 -0.72 19.62 20.26
CA ALA A 469 -1.53 19.86 19.07
C ALA A 469 -1.13 21.15 18.35
N LEU A 470 -1.02 22.28 19.07
CA LEU A 470 -0.62 23.56 18.49
C LEU A 470 0.79 23.53 17.87
N ARG A 471 1.74 22.88 18.57
CA ARG A 471 3.12 22.77 18.10
C ARG A 471 3.19 21.90 16.83
N CYS A 472 2.57 20.73 16.85
CA CYS A 472 2.64 19.77 15.76
C CYS A 472 1.88 20.24 14.52
N MET A 473 0.65 20.74 14.66
CA MET A 473 -0.14 21.21 13.52
C MET A 473 0.54 22.37 12.77
N ALA A 474 1.08 23.35 13.51
CA ALA A 474 1.80 24.46 12.91
C ALA A 474 3.06 23.98 12.15
N ALA A 475 3.86 23.11 12.77
CA ALA A 475 5.08 22.59 12.15
C ALA A 475 4.80 21.77 10.88
N MET A 476 3.73 20.96 10.86
CA MET A 476 3.36 20.19 9.67
C MET A 476 2.86 21.09 8.53
N LEU A 477 2.08 22.14 8.84
CA LEU A 477 1.67 23.11 7.82
C LEU A 477 2.88 23.82 7.20
N GLU A 478 3.80 24.31 8.03
CA GLU A 478 5.04 24.95 7.58
C GLU A 478 5.85 24.01 6.68
N GLN A 479 5.98 22.73 7.06
CA GLN A 479 6.66 21.72 6.24
C GLN A 479 5.93 21.49 4.90
N SER A 480 4.61 21.31 4.91
CA SER A 480 3.82 21.07 3.70
C SER A 480 3.89 22.25 2.73
N CYS A 481 3.85 23.49 3.25
CA CYS A 481 4.09 24.71 2.49
C CYS A 481 5.51 24.74 1.89
N ALA A 482 6.54 24.44 2.70
CA ALA A 482 7.93 24.44 2.24
C ALA A 482 8.18 23.43 1.11
N GLU A 483 7.64 22.21 1.20
CA GLU A 483 7.73 21.19 0.14
C GLU A 483 7.01 21.62 -1.15
N ALA A 484 6.00 22.48 -1.04
CA ALA A 484 5.28 23.06 -2.18
C ALA A 484 5.90 24.37 -2.70
N GLY A 485 6.97 24.89 -2.07
CA GLY A 485 7.54 26.20 -2.41
C GLY A 485 6.60 27.37 -2.08
N ARG A 486 5.78 27.22 -1.04
CA ARG A 486 4.78 28.19 -0.58
C ARG A 486 5.06 28.61 0.86
N THR A 487 4.37 29.66 1.28
CA THR A 487 4.29 30.16 2.65
C THR A 487 2.87 29.99 3.21
N LEU A 488 2.68 30.22 4.51
CA LEU A 488 1.34 30.14 5.12
C LEU A 488 0.44 31.27 4.60
N GLU A 489 1.03 32.41 4.26
CA GLU A 489 0.38 33.58 3.70
C GLU A 489 -0.23 33.32 2.31
N ASP A 490 0.29 32.33 1.58
CA ASP A 490 -0.22 31.90 0.27
C ASP A 490 -1.50 31.03 0.38
N LEU A 491 -1.82 30.52 1.58
CA LEU A 491 -2.96 29.62 1.78
C LEU A 491 -4.25 30.39 1.96
N ALA A 492 -5.19 30.29 1.02
CA ALA A 492 -6.47 30.99 1.07
C ALA A 492 -7.26 30.72 2.36
N VAL A 493 -7.21 29.50 2.89
CA VAL A 493 -7.74 29.15 4.21
C VAL A 493 -7.09 27.86 4.71
N ILE A 494 -7.02 27.74 6.04
CA ILE A 494 -6.54 26.56 6.75
C ILE A 494 -7.74 25.87 7.40
N VAL A 495 -7.91 24.58 7.15
CA VAL A 495 -8.93 23.72 7.75
C VAL A 495 -8.22 22.78 8.75
N PRO A 496 -8.11 23.17 10.02
CA PRO A 496 -7.55 22.30 11.04
C PRO A 496 -8.53 21.21 11.44
N HIS A 497 -8.02 20.17 12.11
CA HIS A 497 -8.84 19.24 12.87
C HIS A 497 -9.73 19.99 13.88
N GLN A 498 -11.03 19.71 13.84
CA GLN A 498 -12.03 20.38 14.68
C GLN A 498 -12.10 19.75 16.09
N ALA A 499 -11.02 19.87 16.86
CA ALA A 499 -10.90 19.26 18.18
C ALA A 499 -11.66 20.02 19.29
N ASN A 500 -11.46 21.33 19.31
CA ASN A 500 -11.99 22.26 20.30
C ASN A 500 -11.85 23.69 19.72
N GLY A 501 -12.87 24.54 19.83
CA GLY A 501 -12.85 25.91 19.32
C GLY A 501 -11.65 26.72 19.83
N ARG A 502 -11.24 26.51 21.08
CA ARG A 502 -10.08 27.20 21.67
C ARG A 502 -8.74 26.75 21.08
N ILE A 503 -8.62 25.49 20.66
CA ILE A 503 -7.41 25.02 19.97
C ILE A 503 -7.34 25.67 18.59
N ILE A 504 -8.46 25.77 17.89
CA ILE A 504 -8.55 26.41 16.57
C ILE A 504 -8.20 27.90 16.67
N ASP A 505 -8.78 28.60 17.64
CA ASP A 505 -8.46 30.01 17.90
C ASP A 505 -6.97 30.22 18.27
N ALA A 506 -6.42 29.36 19.13
CA ALA A 506 -5.02 29.46 19.52
C ALA A 506 -4.06 29.09 18.38
N LEU A 507 -4.46 28.18 17.47
CA LEU A 507 -3.70 27.89 16.25
C LEU A 507 -3.67 29.12 15.35
N ARG A 508 -4.82 29.75 15.10
CA ARG A 508 -4.91 31.02 14.36
C ARG A 508 -3.96 32.07 14.94
N ASP A 509 -4.04 32.30 16.25
CA ASP A 509 -3.22 33.31 16.92
C ASP A 509 -1.72 32.99 16.83
N ARG A 510 -1.35 31.71 16.94
CA ARG A 510 0.02 31.24 16.76
C ARG A 510 0.54 31.48 15.34
N LEU A 511 -0.29 31.23 14.33
CA LEU A 511 0.04 31.43 12.92
C LEU A 511 -0.05 32.91 12.50
N ARG A 512 -0.56 33.80 13.35
CA ARG A 512 -0.74 35.25 13.09
C ARG A 512 -1.63 35.53 11.88
N LEU A 513 -2.63 34.69 11.66
CA LEU A 513 -3.56 34.82 10.54
C LEU A 513 -4.88 35.48 10.97
N PRO A 514 -5.57 36.22 10.08
CA PRO A 514 -6.88 36.78 10.38
C PRO A 514 -7.95 35.68 10.50
N ALA A 515 -9.05 35.97 11.20
CA ALA A 515 -10.06 34.96 11.58
C ALA A 515 -10.65 34.18 10.39
N HIS A 516 -10.86 34.82 9.24
CA HIS A 516 -11.41 34.16 8.05
C HIS A 516 -10.43 33.20 7.36
N ARG A 517 -9.15 33.17 7.76
CA ARG A 517 -8.11 32.30 7.18
C ARG A 517 -7.94 30.98 7.92
N VAL A 518 -8.63 30.78 9.05
CA VAL A 518 -8.65 29.50 9.77
C VAL A 518 -10.10 29.10 10.01
N PHE A 519 -10.53 28.04 9.35
CA PHE A 519 -11.93 27.63 9.37
C PHE A 519 -12.29 26.94 10.69
N ASN A 520 -13.36 27.41 11.31
CA ASN A 520 -13.91 26.87 12.55
C ASN A 520 -15.36 26.45 12.33
N HIS A 521 -15.57 25.14 12.40
CA HIS A 521 -16.81 24.45 12.07
C HIS A 521 -17.32 23.61 13.25
N ILE A 522 -16.75 23.80 14.44
CA ILE A 522 -16.98 22.90 15.56
C ILE A 522 -18.34 23.11 16.26
N ARG A 523 -18.98 24.28 16.05
CA ARG A 523 -20.09 24.77 16.88
C ARG A 523 -21.24 23.79 17.00
N HIS A 524 -21.62 23.13 15.92
CA HIS A 524 -22.75 22.20 15.89
C HIS A 524 -22.36 20.75 15.67
N HIS A 525 -21.07 20.45 15.54
CA HIS A 525 -20.60 19.10 15.23
C HIS A 525 -19.70 18.51 16.30
N GLY A 526 -19.05 19.39 17.07
CA GLY A 526 -18.02 19.01 18.00
C GLY A 526 -16.87 18.26 17.35
N ASN A 527 -16.13 17.48 18.14
CA ASN A 527 -15.02 16.67 17.68
C ASN A 527 -15.52 15.33 17.11
N THR A 528 -15.51 15.20 15.79
CA THR A 528 -15.83 13.96 15.04
C THR A 528 -14.56 13.22 14.60
N SER A 529 -13.45 13.38 15.33
CA SER A 529 -12.12 12.77 15.09
C SER A 529 -11.71 12.84 13.61
N SER A 530 -11.45 11.70 12.95
CA SER A 530 -10.96 11.66 11.57
C SER A 530 -11.94 12.27 10.58
N SER A 531 -13.24 12.30 10.88
CA SER A 531 -14.29 12.91 10.03
C SER A 531 -14.33 14.44 10.08
N SER A 532 -13.64 15.07 11.04
CA SER A 532 -13.75 16.52 11.27
C SER A 532 -13.24 17.41 10.14
N ILE A 533 -12.09 17.09 9.54
CA ILE A 533 -11.53 17.83 8.39
C ILE A 533 -12.43 17.68 7.16
N PRO A 534 -12.80 16.46 6.74
CA PRO A 534 -13.67 16.31 5.57
C PRO A 534 -15.06 16.94 5.79
N LEU A 535 -15.67 16.84 6.98
CA LEU A 535 -16.92 17.57 7.29
C LEU A 535 -16.75 19.08 7.11
N ALA A 536 -15.67 19.63 7.67
CA ALA A 536 -15.36 21.04 7.55
C ALA A 536 -15.12 21.47 6.10
N LEU A 537 -14.49 20.63 5.28
CA LEU A 537 -14.33 20.87 3.84
C LEU A 537 -15.69 20.87 3.11
N ALA A 538 -16.60 19.95 3.46
CA ALA A 538 -17.92 19.88 2.86
C ALA A 538 -18.75 21.15 3.12
N GLU A 539 -18.59 21.81 4.28
CA GLU A 539 -19.32 23.03 4.62
C GLU A 539 -18.61 24.33 4.21
N LEU A 540 -17.28 24.32 4.12
CA LEU A 540 -16.49 25.49 3.68
C LEU A 540 -16.93 26.04 2.32
N GLY A 541 -17.49 25.19 1.47
CA GLY A 541 -17.95 25.54 0.13
C GLY A 541 -16.84 25.54 -0.91
N ASN A 542 -17.20 25.95 -2.13
CA ASN A 542 -16.26 25.91 -3.25
C ASN A 542 -15.24 27.05 -3.16
N PRO A 543 -13.93 26.74 -3.18
CA PRO A 543 -12.88 27.73 -3.30
C PRO A 543 -13.09 28.79 -4.37
N PRO A 544 -12.47 29.98 -4.20
CA PRO A 544 -12.01 30.74 -5.35
C PRO A 544 -11.13 29.84 -6.23
N PRO A 545 -11.34 29.82 -7.56
CA PRO A 545 -10.50 29.05 -8.48
C PRO A 545 -9.01 29.35 -8.25
N GLN A 546 -8.15 28.34 -8.43
CA GLN A 546 -6.69 28.46 -8.32
C GLN A 546 -6.15 28.80 -6.91
N SER A 547 -7.00 28.78 -5.88
CA SER A 547 -6.56 28.97 -4.50
C SER A 547 -5.97 27.68 -3.89
N THR A 548 -5.17 27.82 -2.83
CA THR A 548 -4.56 26.69 -2.10
C THR A 548 -5.05 26.67 -0.66
N PHE A 549 -5.38 25.49 -0.16
CA PHE A 549 -5.91 25.24 1.18
C PHE A 549 -4.90 24.45 1.99
N GLY A 550 -4.73 24.80 3.26
CA GLY A 550 -3.96 23.99 4.20
C GLY A 550 -4.88 23.10 5.03
N LEU A 551 -4.55 21.82 5.14
CA LEU A 551 -5.18 20.90 6.10
C LEU A 551 -4.15 20.59 7.19
N CYS A 552 -4.56 20.48 8.45
CA CYS A 552 -3.68 20.00 9.50
C CYS A 552 -4.41 19.27 10.62
N ALA A 553 -3.80 18.21 11.14
CA ALA A 553 -4.40 17.41 12.19
C ALA A 553 -3.38 16.96 13.23
N PHE A 554 -3.91 16.68 14.42
CA PHE A 554 -3.22 16.05 15.54
C PHE A 554 -4.19 15.10 16.22
N GLY A 555 -3.73 13.90 16.60
CA GLY A 555 -4.51 12.88 17.29
C GLY A 555 -3.67 12.06 18.28
N GLY A 556 -4.35 11.17 19.01
CA GLY A 556 -3.74 10.24 19.97
C GLY A 556 -2.72 9.30 19.31
N GLY A 557 -1.68 8.91 20.06
CA GLY A 557 -0.58 8.07 19.57
C GLY A 557 0.83 8.56 19.92
N PHE A 558 1.20 9.83 19.79
CA PHE A 558 0.57 10.89 18.98
C PHE A 558 0.86 10.74 17.49
N THR A 559 -0.12 11.11 16.68
CA THR A 559 -0.04 11.18 15.21
C THR A 559 -0.43 12.57 14.75
N TYR A 560 0.20 13.07 13.71
CA TYR A 560 -0.07 14.41 13.18
C TYR A 560 0.38 14.55 11.73
N GLY A 561 -0.20 15.51 11.03
CA GLY A 561 0.13 15.73 9.63
C GLY A 561 -0.49 17.00 9.06
N ALA A 562 -0.11 17.30 7.83
CA ALA A 562 -0.70 18.36 7.02
C ALA A 562 -0.77 17.96 5.55
N ALA A 563 -1.63 18.63 4.79
CA ALA A 563 -1.72 18.47 3.35
C ALA A 563 -2.12 19.81 2.70
N LEU A 564 -1.81 19.96 1.42
CA LEU A 564 -2.30 21.06 0.61
C LEU A 564 -3.28 20.56 -0.45
N LEU A 565 -4.40 21.27 -0.57
CA LEU A 565 -5.34 21.11 -1.68
C LEU A 565 -5.26 22.32 -2.60
N GLU A 566 -5.17 22.11 -3.91
CA GLU A 566 -5.12 23.17 -4.91
C GLU A 566 -6.43 23.14 -5.72
N ALA A 567 -7.20 24.23 -5.68
CA ALA A 567 -8.43 24.38 -6.43
C ALA A 567 -8.13 24.49 -7.94
N THR A 568 -8.93 23.81 -8.77
CA THR A 568 -8.97 23.88 -10.23
C THR A 568 -10.09 24.82 -10.69
N GLU A 569 -10.16 25.13 -11.99
CA GLU A 569 -11.22 26.00 -12.56
C GLU A 569 -12.64 25.46 -12.39
N GLY A 570 -12.79 24.17 -12.08
CA GLY A 570 -14.07 23.48 -11.87
C GLY A 570 -14.32 23.02 -10.44
N THR A 571 -13.57 23.51 -9.45
CA THR A 571 -13.60 22.92 -8.11
C THR A 571 -14.99 22.86 -7.47
N ARG A 572 -15.37 21.63 -7.12
CA ARG A 572 -16.49 21.32 -6.22
C ARG A 572 -15.94 20.56 -5.00
N ILE A 573 -15.84 21.24 -3.86
CA ILE A 573 -15.54 20.60 -2.56
C ILE A 573 -16.83 20.33 -1.78
N GLN A 574 -17.86 21.14 -2.03
CA GLN A 574 -19.21 20.98 -1.52
C GLN A 574 -20.15 20.44 -2.60
N HIS A 575 -21.06 19.54 -2.21
CA HIS A 575 -22.24 19.21 -3.00
C HIS A 575 -23.35 20.24 -2.71
N GLY A 576 -23.99 20.75 -3.77
CA GLY A 576 -25.10 21.71 -3.67
C GLY A 576 -26.33 21.17 -2.95
#